data_AF-A0A3M9JXC8-F1
#
_entry.id   AF-A0A3M9JXC8-F1
#
_cell.length_a   1.000
_cell.length_b   1.000
_cell.length_c   1.000
_cell.angle_alpha   90.00
_cell.angle_beta   90.00
_cell.angle_gamma   90.00
#
_symmetry.space_group_name_H-M   'P 1'
#
loop_
_entity.id
_entity.type
_entity.pdbx_description
1 polymer ?
#
loop_
_entity_poly.entity_id
_entity_poly.type
_entity_poly.pdbx_seq_one_letter_code
_entity_poly.pdbx_strand_id
1 'polypeptide(L)'
;MPPDEPASVSRSADTEHDVIGRIEETALSRRGFLAGLGLGSLGGAGAVFGLTRAGEGFQSLATLAGGATLPATTRYYLPAVDGSDSGLMVPVAFEFTDGEGELFVNLNGIEVRHDLQLALREAIATATRLTDSSLAGTATHVTFDSPTDSVLALRGKSWEAGLTVALVASLRQQSLTPETLITGIVDDEGALLPVGEIETKARAARGLDARALVIPADEPTEVAVSGLRIVRVRSITEALSRIL
;
A
#
# COMPACT_ATOMS: atom_id res chain seq x y z
N MET A 1 17.88 71.55 6.01
CA MET A 1 17.94 70.54 4.93
C MET A 1 16.85 69.52 5.21
N PRO A 2 16.06 69.14 4.19
CA PRO A 2 14.77 68.49 4.33
C PRO A 2 14.90 66.98 4.65
N PRO A 3 13.81 66.33 5.08
CA PRO A 3 13.76 64.91 5.43
C PRO A 3 13.60 64.03 4.18
N ASP A 4 14.24 62.86 4.19
CA ASP A 4 14.02 61.80 3.20
C ASP A 4 12.74 61.03 3.53
N GLU A 5 11.76 61.15 2.64
CA GLU A 5 10.66 60.19 2.48
C GLU A 5 11.21 58.81 2.09
N PRO A 6 10.54 57.74 2.52
CA PRO A 6 10.20 56.73 1.54
C PRO A 6 8.69 56.53 1.41
N ALA A 7 8.24 56.87 0.18
CA ALA A 7 7.22 56.21 -0.63
C ALA A 7 6.12 55.42 0.12
N SER A 8 4.94 56.04 0.16
CA SER A 8 3.65 55.39 0.23
C SER A 8 3.49 54.39 -0.92
N VAL A 9 3.55 53.09 -0.60
CA VAL A 9 2.94 52.06 -1.44
C VAL A 9 1.54 51.81 -0.90
N SER A 10 0.57 52.44 -1.54
CA SER A 10 -0.84 52.12 -1.42
C SER A 10 -1.04 50.66 -1.83
N ARG A 11 -1.20 49.76 -0.87
CA ARG A 11 -1.90 48.50 -1.13
C ARG A 11 -3.39 48.82 -1.15
N SER A 12 -3.96 48.81 -2.35
CA SER A 12 -5.39 48.72 -2.59
C SER A 12 -5.94 47.52 -1.82
N ALA A 13 -6.64 47.83 -0.72
CA ALA A 13 -7.62 46.94 -0.14
C ALA A 13 -8.82 46.95 -1.08
N ASP A 14 -8.87 45.97 -1.97
CA ASP A 14 -10.08 45.68 -2.72
C ASP A 14 -10.43 44.20 -2.58
N THR A 15 -11.46 44.02 -1.75
CA THR A 15 -12.59 43.11 -1.93
C THR A 15 -12.32 41.61 -2.03
N GLU A 16 -12.14 41.06 -0.84
CA GLU A 16 -12.33 39.67 -0.42
C GLU A 16 -13.79 39.19 -0.66
N HIS A 17 -14.29 39.18 -1.91
CA HIS A 17 -15.66 38.74 -2.26
C HIS A 17 -15.78 37.97 -3.60
N ASP A 18 -14.68 37.48 -4.19
CA ASP A 18 -14.71 36.87 -5.54
C ASP A 18 -14.18 35.42 -5.62
N VAL A 19 -14.44 34.60 -4.58
CA VAL A 19 -14.06 33.16 -4.58
C VAL A 19 -15.25 32.22 -4.34
N ILE A 20 -16.43 32.74 -3.98
CA ILE A 20 -17.64 31.92 -3.74
C ILE A 20 -18.52 31.79 -5.02
N GLY A 21 -18.13 32.42 -6.13
CA GLY A 21 -18.89 32.35 -7.41
C GLY A 21 -18.47 31.26 -8.40
N ARG A 22 -17.51 30.38 -8.07
CA ARG A 22 -16.95 29.39 -9.03
C ARG A 22 -17.05 27.92 -8.61
N ILE A 23 -17.93 27.60 -7.66
CA ILE A 23 -18.22 26.22 -7.22
C ILE A 23 -19.64 25.75 -7.63
N GLU A 24 -20.43 26.57 -8.34
CA GLU A 24 -21.79 26.21 -8.77
C GLU A 24 -21.92 25.64 -10.20
N GLU A 25 -20.85 25.11 -10.81
CA GLU A 25 -20.98 24.57 -12.18
C GLU A 25 -20.26 23.24 -12.42
N THR A 26 -20.48 22.23 -11.57
CA THR A 26 -20.36 20.81 -11.98
C THR A 26 -21.20 19.82 -11.15
N ALA A 27 -22.27 20.26 -10.48
CA ALA A 27 -23.10 19.40 -9.63
C ALA A 27 -24.50 19.03 -10.20
N LEU A 28 -24.82 19.44 -11.44
CA LEU A 28 -26.15 19.24 -12.03
C LEU A 28 -26.09 18.79 -13.49
N SER A 29 -25.48 17.63 -13.75
CA SER A 29 -25.75 16.88 -15.00
C SER A 29 -25.33 15.42 -14.83
N ARG A 30 -26.23 14.60 -14.27
CA ARG A 30 -26.31 13.12 -14.43
C ARG A 30 -27.39 12.52 -13.52
N ARG A 31 -28.61 13.07 -13.56
CA ARG A 31 -29.81 12.38 -13.06
C ARG A 31 -30.94 12.53 -14.07
N GLY A 32 -30.82 11.73 -15.12
CA GLY A 32 -31.80 11.62 -16.17
C GLY A 32 -31.62 10.31 -16.92
N PHE A 33 -31.81 9.17 -16.26
CA PHE A 33 -32.30 7.94 -16.90
C PHE A 33 -32.63 6.83 -15.89
N LEU A 34 -33.71 6.96 -15.12
CA LEU A 34 -34.40 5.80 -14.52
C LEU A 34 -35.90 6.10 -14.47
N ALA A 35 -36.52 6.05 -15.65
CA ALA A 35 -37.95 5.88 -15.80
C ALA A 35 -38.19 4.49 -16.39
N GLY A 36 -38.93 3.63 -15.69
CA GLY A 36 -39.42 2.38 -16.27
C GLY A 36 -39.31 1.12 -15.40
N LEU A 37 -39.66 1.16 -14.11
CA LEU A 37 -40.14 -0.04 -13.41
C LEU A 37 -41.62 0.14 -13.10
N GLY A 38 -42.42 -0.05 -14.14
CA GLY A 38 -43.85 -0.27 -14.03
C GLY A 38 -44.12 -1.71 -13.63
N LEU A 39 -44.94 -1.85 -12.58
CA LEU A 39 -45.49 -3.07 -12.02
C LEU A 39 -45.96 -4.09 -13.06
N GLY A 40 -45.43 -5.31 -12.96
CA GLY A 40 -45.95 -6.51 -13.61
C GLY A 40 -45.90 -7.66 -12.61
N SER A 41 -47.02 -7.87 -11.91
CA SER A 41 -47.23 -8.94 -10.94
C SER A 41 -47.42 -10.30 -11.62
N LEU A 42 -46.86 -11.34 -10.97
CA LEU A 42 -47.34 -12.73 -10.90
C LEU A 42 -47.21 -13.63 -12.15
N GLY A 43 -46.34 -14.65 -11.99
CA GLY A 43 -46.53 -15.99 -12.55
C GLY A 43 -45.88 -16.25 -13.91
N GLY A 44 -44.62 -16.68 -13.94
CA GLY A 44 -43.90 -16.98 -15.17
C GLY A 44 -43.12 -18.29 -15.13
N ALA A 45 -43.57 -19.25 -15.93
CA ALA A 45 -42.83 -20.43 -16.34
C ALA A 45 -41.67 -20.04 -17.29
N GLY A 46 -40.60 -20.84 -17.27
CA GLY A 46 -39.68 -21.03 -18.41
C GLY A 46 -38.65 -19.91 -18.64
N ALA A 47 -37.43 -20.08 -18.13
CA ALA A 47 -36.26 -19.42 -18.71
C ALA A 47 -35.98 -20.03 -20.08
N VAL A 48 -36.32 -19.29 -21.15
CA VAL A 48 -35.96 -19.66 -22.53
C VAL A 48 -34.50 -19.23 -22.75
N PHE A 49 -33.61 -20.21 -22.80
CA PHE A 49 -32.23 -20.03 -23.25
C PHE A 49 -32.22 -19.79 -24.76
N GLY A 50 -32.00 -18.55 -25.18
CA GLY A 50 -31.70 -18.21 -26.57
C GLY A 50 -30.24 -18.54 -26.89
N LEU A 51 -30.00 -19.61 -27.64
CA LEU A 51 -28.72 -19.86 -28.30
C LEU A 51 -28.73 -19.17 -29.66
N THR A 52 -28.22 -17.94 -29.76
CA THR A 52 -27.89 -17.34 -31.06
C THR A 52 -26.51 -17.82 -31.49
N ARG A 53 -26.51 -18.75 -32.44
CA ARG A 53 -25.31 -19.16 -33.18
C ARG A 53 -24.94 -18.04 -34.15
N ALA A 54 -23.93 -17.25 -33.81
CA ALA A 54 -23.21 -16.40 -34.77
C ALA A 54 -21.72 -16.72 -34.63
N GLY A 55 -21.05 -16.93 -35.77
CA GLY A 55 -19.70 -17.43 -35.87
C GLY A 55 -18.63 -16.43 -35.41
N GLU A 56 -17.45 -17.00 -35.20
CA GLU A 56 -16.16 -16.38 -34.88
C GLU A 56 -15.93 -16.01 -33.40
N GLY A 57 -15.01 -16.75 -32.78
CA GLY A 57 -14.32 -16.37 -31.54
C GLY A 57 -15.14 -16.53 -30.26
N PHE A 58 -15.04 -17.70 -29.63
CA PHE A 58 -15.38 -17.84 -28.21
C PHE A 58 -14.42 -16.99 -27.36
N GLN A 59 -14.70 -15.70 -27.22
CA GLN A 59 -14.33 -14.97 -26.02
C GLN A 59 -15.24 -15.52 -24.92
N SER A 60 -14.62 -16.32 -24.06
CA SER A 60 -15.25 -17.08 -22.99
C SER A 60 -16.26 -16.24 -22.20
N LEU A 61 -17.49 -16.74 -22.04
CA LEU A 61 -18.52 -16.15 -21.18
C LEU A 61 -18.13 -16.12 -19.69
N ALA A 62 -16.96 -16.64 -19.33
CA ALA A 62 -16.36 -16.46 -17.99
C ALA A 62 -16.07 -14.98 -17.67
N THR A 63 -15.89 -14.12 -18.68
CA THR A 63 -15.67 -12.67 -18.46
C THR A 63 -16.92 -11.93 -17.97
N LEU A 64 -18.12 -12.51 -18.10
CA LEU A 64 -19.38 -11.87 -17.69
C LEU A 64 -19.89 -12.31 -16.31
N ALA A 65 -19.17 -13.20 -15.61
CA ALA A 65 -19.49 -13.63 -14.25
C ALA A 65 -18.28 -13.71 -13.30
N GLY A 66 -17.07 -13.49 -13.79
CA GLY A 66 -15.84 -13.40 -12.99
C GLY A 66 -15.26 -12.00 -13.05
N GLY A 67 -15.84 -11.06 -12.30
CA GLY A 67 -15.13 -9.82 -11.99
C GLY A 67 -13.85 -10.21 -11.25
N ALA A 68 -12.68 -9.78 -11.75
CA ALA A 68 -11.44 -9.94 -11.02
C ALA A 68 -11.65 -9.31 -9.64
N THR A 69 -11.74 -10.14 -8.60
CA THR A 69 -11.92 -9.64 -7.24
C THR A 69 -10.67 -8.89 -6.87
N LEU A 70 -10.79 -7.59 -6.64
CA LEU A 70 -9.68 -6.75 -6.19
C LEU A 70 -9.02 -7.38 -4.96
N PRO A 71 -7.68 -7.31 -4.85
CA PRO A 71 -6.97 -7.81 -3.67
C PRO A 71 -7.49 -7.15 -2.39
N ALA A 72 -7.36 -7.85 -1.26
CA ALA A 72 -7.84 -7.34 0.02
C ALA A 72 -6.99 -6.14 0.50
N THR A 73 -7.63 -5.17 1.16
CA THR A 73 -6.92 -4.13 1.90
C THR A 73 -6.11 -4.76 3.02
N THR A 74 -4.81 -4.45 3.07
CA THR A 74 -3.89 -5.03 4.05
C THR A 74 -3.15 -3.93 4.79
N ARG A 75 -3.08 -4.06 6.11
CA ARG A 75 -2.26 -3.21 6.98
C ARG A 75 -1.13 -4.02 7.58
N TYR A 76 0.04 -3.41 7.69
CA TYR A 76 1.22 -4.05 8.26
C TYR A 76 2.13 -3.02 8.94
N TYR A 77 3.16 -3.49 9.64
CA TYR A 77 4.13 -2.64 10.33
C TYR A 77 5.55 -2.99 9.89
N LEU A 78 6.32 -1.98 9.54
CA LEU A 78 7.68 -2.11 9.03
C LEU A 78 8.68 -1.66 10.09
N PRO A 79 9.55 -2.55 10.59
CA PRO A 79 10.61 -2.17 11.52
C PRO A 79 11.64 -1.25 10.88
N ALA A 80 11.89 -0.10 11.49
CA ALA A 80 12.80 0.91 11.00
C ALA A 80 13.67 1.52 12.12
N VAL A 81 14.64 2.33 11.71
CA VAL A 81 15.46 3.15 12.59
C VAL A 81 15.47 4.57 12.02
N ASP A 82 15.32 5.57 12.88
CA ASP A 82 15.34 6.98 12.49
C ASP A 82 16.76 7.56 12.43
N GLY A 83 16.86 8.87 12.17
CA GLY A 83 18.14 9.58 12.12
C GLY A 83 18.84 9.75 13.48
N SER A 84 18.19 9.38 14.59
CA SER A 84 18.74 9.42 15.95
C SER A 84 19.07 8.01 16.48
N ASP A 85 19.16 7.02 15.59
CA ASP A 85 19.38 5.61 15.89
C ASP A 85 18.30 4.98 16.81
N SER A 86 17.10 5.58 16.85
CA SER A 86 15.97 5.05 17.61
C SER A 86 15.11 4.14 16.74
N GLY A 87 14.71 3.00 17.29
CA GLY A 87 13.86 2.03 16.60
C GLY A 87 12.39 2.46 16.61
N LEU A 88 11.70 2.27 15.49
CA LEU A 88 10.28 2.58 15.34
C LEU A 88 9.57 1.57 14.43
N MET A 89 8.24 1.57 14.48
CA MET A 89 7.38 0.81 13.59
C MET A 89 6.65 1.77 12.66
N VAL A 90 6.85 1.62 11.36
CA VAL A 90 6.15 2.43 10.34
C VAL A 90 4.90 1.66 9.90
N PRO A 91 3.68 2.14 10.20
CA PRO A 91 2.47 1.59 9.62
C PRO A 91 2.47 1.76 8.10
N VAL A 92 2.04 0.71 7.40
CA VAL A 92 1.81 0.73 5.96
C VAL A 92 0.47 0.10 5.64
N ALA A 93 -0.27 0.69 4.69
CA ALA A 93 -1.53 0.17 4.17
C ALA A 93 -1.47 0.02 2.65
N PHE A 94 -1.99 -1.09 2.16
CA PHE A 94 -2.17 -1.37 0.73
C PHE A 94 -3.66 -1.43 0.42
N GLU A 95 -4.08 -0.66 -0.59
CA GLU A 95 -5.43 -0.65 -1.12
C GLU A 95 -5.37 -0.78 -2.64
N PHE A 96 -6.38 -1.43 -3.21
CA PHE A 96 -6.42 -1.77 -4.63
C PHE A 96 -7.73 -1.31 -5.23
N THR A 97 -7.67 -0.66 -6.39
CA THR A 97 -8.83 -0.23 -7.16
C THR A 97 -8.64 -0.60 -8.62
N ASP A 98 -9.70 -0.57 -9.42
CA ASP A 98 -9.57 -0.71 -10.88
C ASP A 98 -8.63 0.37 -11.43
N GLY A 99 -7.78 0.01 -12.40
CA GLY A 99 -6.77 0.90 -12.98
C GLY A 99 -6.00 0.22 -14.12
N GLU A 100 -4.84 0.78 -14.48
CA GLU A 100 -3.98 0.35 -15.59
C GLU A 100 -2.56 -0.02 -15.10
N GLY A 101 -2.44 -0.41 -13.81
CA GLY A 101 -1.17 -0.80 -13.18
C GLY A 101 -0.42 0.35 -12.51
N GLU A 102 -1.10 1.44 -12.17
CA GLU A 102 -0.50 2.58 -11.50
C GLU A 102 -0.11 2.25 -10.05
N LEU A 103 0.94 2.92 -9.57
CA LEU A 103 1.34 2.93 -8.17
C LEU A 103 1.20 4.34 -7.62
N PHE A 104 0.26 4.53 -6.70
CA PHE A 104 0.09 5.76 -5.93
C PHE A 104 0.71 5.57 -4.55
N VAL A 105 1.62 6.45 -4.17
CA VAL A 105 2.28 6.41 -2.86
C VAL A 105 1.92 7.66 -2.08
N ASN A 106 1.18 7.47 -0.98
CA ASN A 106 0.97 8.50 0.02
C ASN A 106 1.97 8.30 1.16
N LEU A 107 2.71 9.35 1.49
CA LEU A 107 3.81 9.27 2.45
C LEU A 107 3.50 9.83 3.83
N ASN A 108 2.39 10.56 4.03
CA ASN A 108 1.95 11.15 5.32
C ASN A 108 3.08 11.40 6.35
N GLY A 109 4.03 12.28 6.01
CA GLY A 109 5.15 12.65 6.90
C GLY A 109 6.42 11.80 6.75
N ILE A 110 6.49 10.89 5.79
CA ILE A 110 7.72 10.18 5.40
C ILE A 110 8.43 10.94 4.27
N GLU A 111 9.74 11.09 4.37
CA GLU A 111 10.55 11.69 3.30
C GLU A 111 10.68 10.73 2.10
N VAL A 112 10.46 11.24 0.89
CA VAL A 112 10.68 10.48 -0.36
C VAL A 112 12.19 10.24 -0.53
N ARG A 113 12.60 8.97 -0.57
CA ARG A 113 14.00 8.59 -0.84
C ARG A 113 14.09 7.53 -1.94
N HIS A 114 15.25 7.48 -2.59
CA HIS A 114 15.53 6.50 -3.65
C HIS A 114 15.35 5.06 -3.14
N ASP A 115 15.85 4.76 -1.95
CA ASP A 115 15.78 3.42 -1.36
C ASP A 115 14.33 2.94 -1.15
N LEU A 116 13.42 3.84 -0.76
CA LEU A 116 12.00 3.53 -0.57
C LEU A 116 11.31 3.25 -1.92
N GLN A 117 11.58 4.07 -2.93
CA GLN A 117 11.04 3.87 -4.29
C GLN A 117 11.52 2.52 -4.86
N LEU A 118 12.80 2.20 -4.66
CA LEU A 118 13.38 0.95 -5.10
C LEU A 118 12.76 -0.25 -4.37
N ALA A 119 12.66 -0.19 -3.04
CA ALA A 119 12.07 -1.24 -2.21
C ALA A 119 10.61 -1.54 -2.62
N LEU A 120 9.80 -0.50 -2.87
CA LEU A 120 8.41 -0.67 -3.28
C LEU A 120 8.29 -1.36 -4.64
N ARG A 121 9.06 -0.89 -5.63
CA ARG A 121 9.06 -1.45 -6.98
C ARG A 121 9.43 -2.94 -6.96
N GLU A 122 10.46 -3.30 -6.21
CA GLU A 122 10.98 -4.67 -6.13
C GLU A 122 10.10 -5.57 -5.27
N ALA A 123 9.49 -5.04 -4.21
CA ALA A 123 8.48 -5.77 -3.43
C ALA A 123 7.24 -6.10 -4.28
N ILE A 124 6.77 -5.17 -5.12
CA ILE A 124 5.65 -5.43 -6.06
C ILE A 124 6.02 -6.51 -7.06
N ALA A 125 7.19 -6.38 -7.71
CA ALA A 125 7.66 -7.38 -8.69
C ALA A 125 7.85 -8.77 -8.06
N THR A 126 8.37 -8.81 -6.83
CA THR A 126 8.56 -10.06 -6.10
C THR A 126 7.22 -10.67 -5.70
N ALA A 127 6.29 -9.86 -5.18
CA ALA A 127 4.98 -10.35 -4.76
C ALA A 127 4.18 -10.93 -5.92
N THR A 128 4.09 -10.22 -7.06
CA THR A 128 3.38 -10.71 -8.26
C THR A 128 3.99 -12.00 -8.80
N ARG A 129 5.32 -12.11 -8.79
CA ARG A 129 6.03 -13.35 -9.16
C ARG A 129 5.72 -14.51 -8.21
N LEU A 130 5.68 -14.27 -6.90
CA LEU A 130 5.43 -15.32 -5.89
C LEU A 130 3.97 -15.78 -5.83
N THR A 131 3.03 -14.99 -6.33
CA THR A 131 1.61 -15.31 -6.35
C THR A 131 1.06 -15.63 -7.74
N ASP A 132 1.91 -15.58 -8.78
CA ASP A 132 1.51 -15.71 -10.18
C ASP A 132 0.31 -14.79 -10.52
N SER A 133 0.35 -13.57 -9.98
CA SER A 133 -0.73 -12.58 -10.10
C SER A 133 -0.30 -11.41 -10.99
N SER A 134 -1.28 -10.75 -11.61
CA SER A 134 -1.05 -9.54 -12.40
C SER A 134 -1.73 -8.34 -11.75
N LEU A 135 -1.05 -7.20 -11.76
CA LEU A 135 -1.58 -5.90 -11.36
C LEU A 135 -1.85 -4.97 -12.56
N ALA A 136 -1.75 -5.48 -13.80
CA ALA A 136 -1.88 -4.65 -15.00
C ALA A 136 -3.24 -3.94 -15.16
N GLY A 137 -4.30 -4.47 -14.54
CA GLY A 137 -5.64 -3.86 -14.50
C GLY A 137 -5.99 -3.25 -13.14
N THR A 138 -5.00 -2.97 -12.30
CA THR A 138 -5.20 -2.61 -10.89
C THR A 138 -4.30 -1.44 -10.50
N ALA A 139 -4.92 -0.35 -10.06
CA ALA A 139 -4.20 0.71 -9.37
C ALA A 139 -3.90 0.27 -7.93
N THR A 140 -2.63 0.37 -7.55
CA THR A 140 -2.15 0.06 -6.19
C THR A 140 -1.91 1.36 -5.43
N HIS A 141 -2.60 1.54 -4.31
CA HIS A 141 -2.42 2.66 -3.40
C HIS A 141 -1.67 2.18 -2.16
N VAL A 142 -0.53 2.80 -1.88
CA VAL A 142 0.29 2.51 -0.70
C VAL A 142 0.33 3.74 0.18
N THR A 143 -0.13 3.63 1.41
CA THR A 143 -0.05 4.69 2.41
C THR A 143 0.96 4.31 3.47
N PHE A 144 1.95 5.17 3.70
CA PHE A 144 2.84 5.12 4.84
C PHE A 144 2.44 6.21 5.81
N ASP A 145 2.39 5.90 7.10
CA ASP A 145 2.12 6.89 8.14
C ASP A 145 3.37 7.08 9.00
N SER A 146 3.80 8.33 9.19
CA SER A 146 4.86 8.60 10.17
C SER A 146 4.33 8.30 11.58
N PRO A 147 5.05 7.51 12.41
CA PRO A 147 4.69 7.34 13.81
C PRO A 147 5.09 8.56 14.67
N THR A 148 5.67 9.60 14.07
CA THR A 148 6.12 10.82 14.75
C THR A 148 5.51 12.07 14.11
N ASP A 149 5.37 13.14 14.88
CA ASP A 149 4.84 14.43 14.40
C ASP A 149 5.80 15.19 13.45
N SER A 150 7.05 14.72 13.33
CA SER A 150 8.07 15.25 12.44
C SER A 150 8.19 14.44 11.14
N VAL A 151 8.73 15.09 10.10
CA VAL A 151 9.09 14.40 8.86
C VAL A 151 10.17 13.36 9.15
N LEU A 152 9.89 12.11 8.78
CA LEU A 152 10.74 10.96 9.07
C LEU A 152 11.54 10.54 7.82
N ALA A 153 12.87 10.63 7.94
CA ALA A 153 13.80 10.19 6.91
C ALA A 153 14.16 8.72 7.10
N LEU A 154 13.44 7.83 6.42
CA LEU A 154 13.72 6.39 6.44
C LEU A 154 14.96 6.06 5.60
N ARG A 155 15.96 5.38 6.19
CA ARG A 155 17.22 5.02 5.50
C ARG A 155 17.36 3.52 5.21
N GLY A 156 17.84 3.19 4.02
CA GLY A 156 18.12 1.81 3.60
C GLY A 156 16.92 1.13 2.93
N LYS A 157 17.07 -0.16 2.60
CA LYS A 157 16.05 -0.95 1.87
C LYS A 157 15.41 -2.04 2.74
N SER A 158 15.72 -2.07 4.05
CA SER A 158 15.41 -3.20 4.94
C SER A 158 13.93 -3.48 5.21
N TRP A 159 13.01 -2.70 4.64
CA TRP A 159 11.57 -2.88 4.73
C TRP A 159 10.99 -3.66 3.54
N GLU A 160 11.78 -3.87 2.48
CA GLU A 160 11.34 -4.57 1.28
C GLU A 160 10.73 -5.93 1.58
N ALA A 161 11.34 -6.73 2.47
CA ALA A 161 10.78 -8.01 2.87
C ALA A 161 9.38 -7.86 3.52
N GLY A 162 9.18 -6.82 4.34
CA GLY A 162 7.89 -6.51 4.95
C GLY A 162 6.84 -6.03 3.95
N LEU A 163 7.23 -5.18 3.01
CA LEU A 163 6.38 -4.75 1.90
C LEU A 163 5.97 -5.95 1.03
N THR A 164 6.90 -6.85 0.74
CA THR A 164 6.64 -8.08 -0.03
C THR A 164 5.64 -8.98 0.69
N VAL A 165 5.80 -9.19 1.99
CA VAL A 165 4.85 -9.97 2.81
C VAL A 165 3.46 -9.35 2.78
N ALA A 166 3.34 -8.04 2.97
CA ALA A 166 2.06 -7.32 2.93
C ALA A 166 1.36 -7.46 1.57
N LEU A 167 2.11 -7.30 0.47
CA LEU A 167 1.59 -7.46 -0.89
C LEU A 167 1.17 -8.89 -1.19
N VAL A 168 1.98 -9.90 -0.84
CA VAL A 168 1.63 -11.31 -1.03
C VAL A 168 0.37 -11.66 -0.23
N ALA A 169 0.23 -11.16 0.99
CA ALA A 169 -0.97 -11.37 1.79
C ALA A 169 -2.21 -10.77 1.11
N SER A 170 -2.14 -9.53 0.62
CA SER A 170 -3.22 -8.88 -0.13
C SER A 170 -3.63 -9.69 -1.36
N LEU A 171 -2.66 -10.09 -2.18
CA LEU A 171 -2.86 -10.83 -3.43
C LEU A 171 -3.44 -12.23 -3.18
N ARG A 172 -3.10 -12.85 -2.05
CA ARG A 172 -3.68 -14.14 -1.61
C ARG A 172 -4.98 -13.98 -0.81
N GLN A 173 -5.43 -12.75 -0.58
CA GLN A 173 -6.58 -12.44 0.27
C GLN A 173 -6.44 -13.03 1.69
N GLN A 174 -5.23 -13.02 2.22
CA GLN A 174 -4.89 -13.50 3.56
C GLN A 174 -4.75 -12.32 4.51
N SER A 175 -5.32 -12.44 5.71
CA SER A 175 -5.17 -11.41 6.74
C SER A 175 -3.80 -11.49 7.41
N LEU A 176 -3.16 -10.34 7.61
CA LEU A 176 -1.95 -10.22 8.40
C LEU A 176 -2.25 -9.80 9.83
N THR A 177 -1.45 -10.32 10.77
CA THR A 177 -1.45 -9.87 12.17
C THR A 177 -0.11 -9.21 12.50
N PRO A 178 -0.07 -8.25 13.43
CA PRO A 178 1.19 -7.65 13.88
C PRO A 178 2.00 -8.57 14.82
N GLU A 179 1.58 -9.82 15.05
CA GLU A 179 2.26 -10.73 15.99
C GLU A 179 3.64 -11.18 15.50
N THR A 180 3.84 -11.28 14.19
CA THR A 180 5.12 -11.62 13.57
C THR A 180 5.48 -10.57 12.55
N LEU A 181 6.60 -9.88 12.78
CA LEU A 181 7.13 -8.86 11.88
C LEU A 181 8.36 -9.37 11.14
N ILE A 182 8.83 -8.64 10.12
CA ILE A 182 10.01 -9.00 9.34
C ILE A 182 10.83 -7.77 8.97
N THR A 183 12.15 -7.92 8.93
CA THR A 183 13.07 -6.98 8.28
C THR A 183 14.04 -7.76 7.40
N GLY A 184 14.45 -7.16 6.28
CA GLY A 184 15.34 -7.79 5.31
C GLY A 184 15.26 -7.13 3.95
N ILE A 185 16.26 -7.39 3.13
CA ILE A 185 16.27 -7.08 1.69
C ILE A 185 16.00 -8.39 0.96
N VAL A 186 15.20 -8.36 -0.09
CA VAL A 186 14.93 -9.52 -0.95
C VAL A 186 15.77 -9.36 -2.21
N ASP A 187 16.54 -10.39 -2.57
CA ASP A 187 17.24 -10.42 -3.85
C ASP A 187 16.37 -10.99 -4.98
N ASP A 188 16.91 -11.01 -6.20
CA ASP A 188 16.20 -11.45 -7.39
C ASP A 188 15.79 -12.94 -7.31
N GLU A 189 16.58 -13.76 -6.61
CA GLU A 189 16.33 -15.17 -6.34
C GLU A 189 15.36 -15.41 -5.16
N GLY A 190 15.02 -14.36 -4.42
CA GLY A 190 14.15 -14.41 -3.25
C GLY A 190 14.86 -14.78 -1.94
N ALA A 191 16.18 -14.77 -1.89
CA ALA A 191 16.93 -14.87 -0.64
C ALA A 191 16.77 -13.59 0.19
N LEU A 192 16.88 -13.72 1.52
CA LEU A 192 16.91 -12.58 2.43
C LEU A 192 18.35 -12.18 2.72
N LEU A 193 18.72 -10.97 2.34
CA LEU A 193 20.05 -10.41 2.57
C LEU A 193 20.14 -9.71 3.94
N PRO A 194 21.33 -9.70 4.59
CA PRO A 194 21.57 -9.07 5.88
C PRO A 194 21.20 -7.58 5.92
N VAL A 195 20.83 -7.09 7.12
CA VAL A 195 20.44 -5.70 7.34
C VAL A 195 20.95 -5.20 8.69
N GLY A 196 21.26 -3.90 8.78
CA GLY A 196 21.73 -3.30 10.04
C GLY A 196 20.62 -3.12 11.09
N GLU A 197 21.08 -2.81 12.31
CA GLU A 197 20.26 -2.35 13.44
C GLU A 197 19.12 -3.29 13.86
N ILE A 198 19.34 -4.60 13.78
CA ILE A 198 18.29 -5.58 14.06
C ILE A 198 17.87 -5.57 15.53
N GLU A 199 18.79 -5.39 16.47
CA GLU A 199 18.43 -5.32 17.89
C GLU A 199 17.53 -4.10 18.18
N THR A 200 17.85 -2.94 17.59
CA THR A 200 17.05 -1.72 17.67
C THR A 200 15.66 -1.93 17.09
N LYS A 201 15.57 -2.53 15.90
CA LYS A 201 14.29 -2.92 15.26
C LYS A 201 13.51 -3.95 16.08
N ALA A 202 14.19 -4.90 16.70
CA ALA A 202 13.59 -5.92 17.55
C ALA A 202 12.99 -5.32 18.82
N ARG A 203 13.68 -4.38 19.48
CA ARG A 203 13.14 -3.65 20.63
C ARG A 203 11.88 -2.86 20.24
N ALA A 204 11.89 -2.18 19.10
CA ALA A 204 10.72 -1.49 18.59
C ALA A 204 9.56 -2.46 18.29
N ALA A 205 9.85 -3.63 17.70
CA ALA A 205 8.84 -4.64 17.39
C ALA A 205 8.19 -5.15 18.68
N ARG A 206 9.01 -5.40 19.71
CA ARG A 206 8.52 -5.78 21.03
C ARG A 206 7.65 -4.68 21.65
N GLY A 207 7.96 -3.41 21.42
CA GLY A 207 7.14 -2.27 21.85
C GLY A 207 5.74 -2.21 21.23
N LEU A 208 5.54 -2.86 20.08
CA LEU A 208 4.24 -3.07 19.43
C LEU A 208 3.58 -4.41 19.86
N ASP A 209 4.06 -5.04 20.93
CA ASP A 209 3.62 -6.37 21.38
C ASP A 209 3.75 -7.50 20.35
N ALA A 210 4.65 -7.34 19.37
CA ALA A 210 5.02 -8.44 18.49
C ALA A 210 5.63 -9.59 19.31
N ARG A 211 5.31 -10.82 18.91
CA ARG A 211 5.80 -12.06 19.52
C ARG A 211 7.03 -12.59 18.81
N ALA A 212 7.19 -12.28 17.53
CA ALA A 212 8.34 -12.69 16.75
C ALA A 212 8.82 -11.63 15.76
N LEU A 213 10.12 -11.64 15.50
CA LEU A 213 10.74 -10.90 14.41
C LEU A 213 11.50 -11.88 13.52
N VAL A 214 11.11 -11.93 12.24
CA VAL A 214 11.81 -12.66 11.19
C VAL A 214 12.97 -11.82 10.68
N ILE A 215 14.15 -12.41 10.61
CA ILE A 215 15.40 -11.75 10.18
C ILE A 215 16.17 -12.66 9.20
N PRO A 216 17.07 -12.09 8.38
CA PRO A 216 17.98 -12.87 7.53
C PRO A 216 18.80 -13.88 8.35
N ALA A 217 18.97 -15.10 7.83
CA ALA A 217 19.68 -16.16 8.55
C ALA A 217 21.18 -15.92 8.68
N ASP A 218 21.78 -15.27 7.67
CA ASP A 218 23.22 -14.98 7.62
C ASP A 218 23.59 -13.71 8.42
N GLU A 219 22.68 -13.24 9.27
CA GLU A 219 22.95 -12.14 10.17
C GLU A 219 23.95 -12.57 11.27
N PRO A 220 25.12 -11.92 11.36
CA PRO A 220 26.18 -12.33 12.30
C PRO A 220 25.85 -12.01 13.76
N THR A 221 24.91 -11.10 14.01
CA THR A 221 24.63 -10.58 15.36
C THR A 221 23.72 -11.51 16.14
N GLU A 222 24.14 -11.89 17.35
CA GLU A 222 23.26 -12.55 18.31
C GLU A 222 22.29 -11.51 18.89
N VAL A 223 21.05 -11.54 18.41
CA VAL A 223 20.00 -10.62 18.87
C VAL A 223 19.16 -11.30 19.94
N ALA A 224 19.11 -10.69 21.13
CA ALA A 224 18.29 -11.16 22.25
C ALA A 224 17.45 -10.00 22.81
N VAL A 225 16.14 -10.08 22.62
CA VAL A 225 15.17 -9.13 23.19
C VAL A 225 14.15 -9.92 24.02
N SER A 226 14.04 -9.60 25.31
CA SER A 226 13.14 -10.31 26.22
C SER A 226 11.68 -10.24 25.74
N GLY A 227 11.02 -11.39 25.71
CA GLY A 227 9.64 -11.50 25.27
C GLY A 227 9.42 -11.42 23.76
N LEU A 228 10.48 -11.44 22.94
CA LEU A 228 10.41 -11.49 21.48
C LEU A 228 11.22 -12.67 20.95
N ARG A 229 10.60 -13.51 20.12
CA ARG A 229 11.28 -14.62 19.44
C ARG A 229 11.95 -14.15 18.15
N ILE A 230 13.26 -14.30 18.05
CA ILE A 230 13.98 -14.06 16.79
C ILE A 230 13.91 -15.31 15.91
N VAL A 231 13.39 -15.16 14.69
CA VAL A 231 13.24 -16.25 13.72
C VAL A 231 14.15 -15.98 12.53
N ARG A 232 15.18 -16.79 12.36
CA ARG A 232 16.14 -16.68 11.25
C ARG A 232 15.64 -17.49 10.06
N VAL A 233 15.60 -16.89 8.87
CA VAL A 233 15.17 -17.53 7.63
C VAL A 233 16.07 -17.12 6.46
N ARG A 234 16.20 -17.98 5.45
CA ARG A 234 17.10 -17.73 4.31
C ARG A 234 16.42 -17.06 3.13
N SER A 235 15.09 -17.16 3.03
CA SER A 235 14.35 -16.69 1.87
C SER A 235 13.01 -16.09 2.24
N ILE A 236 12.48 -15.26 1.35
CA ILE A 236 11.15 -14.67 1.49
C ILE A 236 10.07 -15.76 1.49
N THR A 237 10.23 -16.85 0.74
CA THR A 237 9.29 -17.98 0.76
C THR A 237 9.25 -18.68 2.11
N GLU A 238 10.41 -18.90 2.74
CA GLU A 238 10.46 -19.43 4.10
C GLU A 238 9.80 -18.45 5.08
N ALA A 239 10.08 -17.15 4.97
CA ALA A 239 9.45 -16.13 5.80
C ALA A 239 7.92 -16.15 5.71
N LEU A 240 7.37 -16.22 4.49
CA LEU A 240 5.94 -16.27 4.24
C LEU A 240 5.29 -17.46 4.96
N SER A 241 5.93 -18.65 4.96
CA SER A 241 5.42 -19.84 5.67
C SER A 241 5.38 -19.70 7.20
N ARG A 242 6.02 -18.68 7.77
CA ARG A 242 6.04 -18.39 9.20
C ARG A 242 5.08 -17.26 9.58
N ILE A 243 4.67 -16.44 8.62
CA ILE A 243 3.87 -15.22 8.84
C ILE A 243 2.41 -15.40 8.39
N LEU A 244 2.19 -16.07 7.27
CA LEU A 244 0.87 -16.33 6.65
C LEU A 244 0.39 -17.75 6.97
#